data_AF-A0A162IGY8-F1
#
_entry.id   AF-A0A162IGY8-F1
#
_cell.length_a   1.000
_cell.length_b   1.000
_cell.length_c   1.000
_cell.angle_alpha   90.00
_cell.angle_beta   90.00
_cell.angle_gamma   90.00
#
_symmetry.space_group_name_H-M   'P 1'
#
loop_
_entity.id
_entity.type
_entity.pdbx_description
1 polymer ?
#
loop_
_entity_poly.entity_id
_entity_poly.type
_entity_poly.pdbx_seq_one_letter_code
_entity_poly.pdbx_strand_id
1 'polypeptide(L)'
;MHQANGNAIHDWHAEVLAVRSFNRFLLDECRNVHQGHPSAILQASSGSDMHPFHIKDNVRLHMYCSEAPCGDASMELTMAAQDDASPWDTCPAPVDPSTGIGPGTGAGTTIVQSQQQQQQLLLGRANFSQLGVVRRKPARGDAPPTLSKSCSDKLTLKQCTSLLSSLLSTLVSPSNAYLATLILPASQYSAAGCQRAFDDRIAEPLLAAAHHRVWSEGGGGYRFSPFVVETTEETFAFSRSAVAGRAGASRIAPSNLAAAWTGNGVEETILGGVVQGRKPFEEKGASRMSRRLLFISARGLAHDLVGHDHVGVALSSDTYQHAKDSDLLADRRRVKDYIRQSALRGWVRNRGDSSFSIPKTAQTRES
;
A
#
# COMPACT_ATOMS: atom_id res chain seq x y z
N MET A 1 18.99 -6.53 -8.55
CA MET A 1 17.78 -5.93 -9.17
C MET A 1 18.20 -4.65 -9.85
N HIS A 2 18.04 -4.53 -11.17
CA HIS A 2 18.10 -3.23 -11.83
C HIS A 2 17.10 -2.29 -11.14
N GLN A 3 17.54 -1.10 -10.75
CA GLN A 3 16.66 -0.12 -10.12
C GLN A 3 15.67 0.37 -11.18
N ALA A 4 14.37 0.24 -10.93
CA ALA A 4 13.34 0.75 -11.81
C ALA A 4 13.31 2.30 -11.86
N ASN A 5 14.12 2.97 -11.02
CA ASN A 5 14.23 4.42 -10.87
C ASN A 5 12.88 5.11 -10.68
N GLY A 6 11.98 4.45 -9.95
CA GLY A 6 10.62 4.92 -9.73
C GLY A 6 9.67 4.81 -10.92
N ASN A 7 10.10 4.25 -12.05
CA ASN A 7 9.31 4.11 -13.29
C ASN A 7 8.32 2.95 -13.26
N ALA A 8 8.54 1.95 -12.39
CA ALA A 8 7.65 0.80 -12.27
C ALA A 8 6.75 0.87 -11.03
N ILE A 9 5.52 0.39 -11.19
CA ILE A 9 4.60 0.04 -10.11
C ILE A 9 4.95 -1.37 -9.64
N HIS A 10 5.39 -1.50 -8.39
CA HIS A 10 5.81 -2.78 -7.80
C HIS A 10 4.64 -3.64 -7.31
N ASP A 11 3.47 -3.05 -7.13
CA ASP A 11 2.26 -3.77 -6.72
C ASP A 11 1.04 -3.14 -7.39
N TRP A 12 0.42 -3.91 -8.27
CA TRP A 12 -0.75 -3.53 -9.06
C TRP A 12 -1.97 -4.39 -8.75
N HIS A 13 -2.05 -4.99 -7.55
CA HIS A 13 -3.36 -5.48 -7.07
C HIS A 13 -4.38 -4.34 -7.10
N ALA A 14 -5.62 -4.64 -7.44
CA ALA A 14 -6.66 -3.65 -7.71
C ALA A 14 -6.80 -2.62 -6.59
N GLU A 15 -6.84 -3.06 -5.34
CA GLU A 15 -6.98 -2.22 -4.15
C GLU A 15 -5.74 -1.33 -3.92
N VAL A 16 -4.54 -1.81 -4.22
CA VAL A 16 -3.31 -1.00 -4.15
C VAL A 16 -3.27 0.01 -5.29
N LEU A 17 -3.62 -0.43 -6.50
CA LEU A 17 -3.64 0.39 -7.69
C LEU A 17 -4.67 1.51 -7.55
N ALA A 18 -5.88 1.22 -7.06
CA ALA A 18 -6.91 2.21 -6.77
C ALA A 18 -6.42 3.31 -5.82
N VAL A 19 -5.70 2.96 -4.73
CA VAL A 19 -5.10 3.97 -3.84
C VAL A 19 -4.04 4.81 -4.56
N ARG A 20 -3.27 4.24 -5.50
CA ARG A 20 -2.31 5.00 -6.32
C ARG A 20 -3.03 5.91 -7.31
N SER A 21 -4.06 5.42 -7.99
CA SER A 21 -4.92 6.18 -8.89
C SER A 21 -5.57 7.34 -8.15
N PHE A 22 -6.08 7.12 -6.93
CA PHE A 22 -6.63 8.16 -6.07
C PHE A 22 -5.60 9.25 -5.74
N ASN A 23 -4.35 8.88 -5.45
CA ASN A 23 -3.29 9.85 -5.23
C ASN A 23 -2.95 10.66 -6.48
N ARG A 24 -2.98 10.04 -7.66
CA ARG A 24 -2.78 10.77 -8.93
C ARG A 24 -3.97 11.70 -9.21
N PHE A 25 -5.19 11.21 -9.02
CA PHE A 25 -6.42 11.99 -9.13
C PHE A 25 -6.37 13.23 -8.23
N LEU A 26 -6.05 13.07 -6.95
CA LEU A 26 -5.92 14.20 -6.02
C LEU A 26 -4.83 15.19 -6.44
N LEU A 27 -3.71 14.73 -6.98
CA LEU A 27 -2.63 15.61 -7.44
C LEU A 27 -3.07 16.46 -8.63
N ASP A 28 -3.80 15.87 -9.57
CA ASP A 28 -4.39 16.58 -10.70
C ASP A 28 -5.49 17.55 -10.20
N GLU A 29 -6.30 17.17 -9.22
CA GLU A 29 -7.27 18.09 -8.57
C GLU A 29 -6.60 19.25 -7.83
N CYS A 30 -5.46 19.03 -7.17
CA CYS A 30 -4.71 20.11 -6.52
C CYS A 30 -4.28 21.18 -7.53
N ARG A 31 -3.85 20.77 -8.74
CA ARG A 31 -3.53 21.71 -9.82
C ARG A 31 -4.77 22.44 -10.32
N ASN A 32 -5.88 21.74 -10.50
CA ASN A 32 -7.14 22.36 -10.92
C ASN A 32 -7.57 23.45 -9.94
N VAL A 33 -7.56 23.14 -8.63
CA VAL A 33 -7.90 24.10 -7.56
C VAL A 33 -6.90 25.27 -7.53
N HIS A 34 -5.60 25.00 -7.67
CA HIS A 34 -4.59 26.06 -7.72
C HIS A 34 -4.80 27.03 -8.89
N GLN A 35 -5.27 26.53 -10.03
CA GLN A 35 -5.62 27.34 -11.21
C GLN A 35 -6.98 28.06 -11.09
N GLY A 36 -7.65 27.97 -9.94
CA GLY A 36 -8.94 28.61 -9.71
C GLY A 36 -10.15 27.82 -10.19
N HIS A 37 -9.99 26.57 -10.63
CA HIS A 37 -11.11 25.72 -11.00
C HIS A 37 -11.77 25.10 -9.76
N PRO A 38 -13.10 24.95 -9.73
CA PRO A 38 -13.78 24.28 -8.64
C PRO A 38 -13.46 22.78 -8.64
N SER A 39 -13.21 22.21 -7.46
CA SER A 39 -13.12 20.77 -7.26
C SER A 39 -14.31 20.27 -6.45
N ALA A 40 -14.82 19.08 -6.77
CA ALA A 40 -15.83 18.43 -5.95
C ALA A 40 -15.27 17.89 -4.63
N ILE A 41 -13.98 17.53 -4.60
CA ILE A 41 -13.33 16.83 -3.49
C ILE A 41 -12.40 17.71 -2.66
N LEU A 42 -11.68 18.63 -3.28
CA LEU A 42 -10.64 19.43 -2.65
C LEU A 42 -11.06 20.89 -2.48
N GLN A 43 -10.46 21.55 -1.49
CA GLN A 43 -10.45 22.99 -1.32
C GLN A 43 -9.03 23.47 -1.02
N ALA A 44 -8.70 24.68 -1.49
CA ALA A 44 -7.46 25.35 -1.11
C ALA A 44 -7.54 25.81 0.34
N SER A 45 -6.41 25.82 1.01
CA SER A 45 -6.30 26.28 2.38
C SER A 45 -6.29 27.80 2.48
N SER A 46 -6.63 28.29 3.67
CA SER A 46 -6.35 29.69 4.01
C SER A 46 -4.85 29.84 4.25
N GLY A 47 -4.26 30.99 3.96
CA GLY A 47 -2.79 31.19 3.94
C GLY A 47 -2.03 30.94 5.26
N SER A 48 -2.70 30.54 6.35
CA SER A 48 -2.08 30.14 7.62
C SER A 48 -1.89 28.64 7.79
N ASP A 49 -2.46 27.81 6.91
CA ASP A 49 -2.44 26.35 7.08
C ASP A 49 -1.14 25.72 6.59
N MET A 50 -0.70 24.66 7.28
CA MET A 50 0.52 23.92 6.93
C MET A 50 0.44 23.19 5.57
N HIS A 51 -0.76 22.75 5.19
CA HIS A 51 -0.98 22.05 3.92
C HIS A 51 -1.68 23.00 2.95
N PRO A 52 -1.29 23.05 1.67
CA PRO A 52 -1.96 23.88 0.66
C PRO A 52 -3.40 23.48 0.31
N PHE A 53 -3.78 22.21 0.53
CA PHE A 53 -5.10 21.70 0.18
C PHE A 53 -5.69 20.78 1.26
N HIS A 54 -7.02 20.72 1.31
CA HIS A 54 -7.78 19.80 2.17
C HIS A 54 -8.86 19.07 1.35
N ILE A 55 -9.12 17.82 1.69
CA ILE A 55 -10.36 17.15 1.28
C ILE A 55 -11.50 17.78 2.08
N LYS A 56 -12.56 18.23 1.38
CA LYS A 56 -13.70 18.92 2.01
C LYS A 56 -14.37 18.05 3.07
N ASP A 57 -14.88 18.66 4.13
CA ASP A 57 -15.42 17.94 5.30
C ASP A 57 -16.68 17.12 4.97
N ASN A 58 -17.42 17.50 3.94
CA ASN A 58 -18.61 16.78 3.48
C ASN A 58 -18.30 15.60 2.55
N VAL A 59 -17.03 15.31 2.29
CA VAL A 59 -16.61 14.21 1.42
C VAL A 59 -16.24 12.99 2.26
N ARG A 60 -16.81 11.83 1.92
CA ARG A 60 -16.47 10.52 2.48
C ARG A 60 -15.91 9.62 1.40
N LEU A 61 -14.87 8.86 1.74
CA LEU A 61 -14.17 7.97 0.81
C LEU A 61 -14.61 6.53 1.07
N HIS A 62 -15.03 5.84 0.01
CA HIS A 62 -15.50 4.46 0.06
C HIS A 62 -14.66 3.63 -0.91
N MET A 63 -14.31 2.40 -0.52
CA MET A 63 -13.57 1.47 -1.36
C MET A 63 -14.40 0.22 -1.58
N TYR A 64 -14.57 -0.19 -2.83
CA TYR A 64 -15.10 -1.50 -3.18
C TYR A 64 -13.96 -2.44 -3.60
N CYS A 65 -13.94 -3.67 -3.08
CA CYS A 65 -13.06 -4.74 -3.55
C CYS A 65 -13.91 -5.95 -3.95
N SER A 66 -13.72 -6.46 -5.17
CA SER A 66 -14.49 -7.60 -5.68
C SER A 66 -14.14 -8.95 -5.05
N GLU A 67 -13.06 -8.99 -4.26
CA GLU A 67 -12.58 -10.14 -3.51
C GLU A 67 -12.01 -9.62 -2.19
N ALA A 68 -11.94 -10.47 -1.16
CA ALA A 68 -11.30 -10.10 0.11
C ALA A 68 -9.85 -9.61 -0.13
N PRO A 69 -9.44 -8.47 0.46
CA PRO A 69 -8.08 -7.97 0.31
C PRO A 69 -7.07 -9.04 0.72
N CYS A 70 -6.15 -9.38 -0.18
CA CYS A 70 -5.24 -10.50 0.08
C CYS A 70 -4.47 -10.30 1.40
N GLY A 71 -4.26 -11.39 2.14
CA GLY A 71 -3.63 -11.37 3.46
C GLY A 71 -4.60 -11.84 4.53
N ASP A 72 -4.47 -11.30 5.73
CA ASP A 72 -5.18 -11.81 6.91
C ASP A 72 -6.72 -11.76 6.77
N ALA A 73 -7.27 -10.76 6.07
CA ALA A 73 -8.72 -10.65 5.86
C ALA A 73 -9.31 -11.73 4.94
N SER A 74 -8.47 -12.43 4.16
CA SER A 74 -8.89 -13.44 3.20
C SER A 74 -8.52 -14.86 3.61
N MET A 75 -8.02 -15.09 4.84
CA MET A 75 -7.45 -16.39 5.22
C MET A 75 -8.51 -17.46 5.38
N GLU A 76 -9.63 -17.17 6.04
CA GLU A 76 -10.72 -18.15 6.22
C GLU A 76 -11.31 -18.56 4.87
N LEU A 77 -11.47 -17.61 3.94
CA LEU A 77 -11.91 -17.89 2.57
C LEU A 77 -10.89 -18.72 1.79
N THR A 78 -9.59 -18.50 2.04
CA THR A 78 -8.53 -19.30 1.41
C THR A 78 -8.56 -20.73 1.93
N MET A 79 -8.74 -20.91 3.24
CA MET A 79 -8.85 -22.23 3.88
C MET A 79 -10.07 -23.00 3.38
N ALA A 80 -11.24 -22.34 3.31
CA ALA A 80 -12.47 -22.96 2.85
C ALA A 80 -12.44 -23.37 1.36
N ALA A 81 -11.56 -22.76 0.55
CA ALA A 81 -11.43 -23.05 -0.87
C ALA A 81 -10.40 -24.15 -1.20
N GLN A 82 -9.70 -24.70 -0.20
CA GLN A 82 -8.73 -25.78 -0.39
C GLN A 82 -9.37 -27.14 -0.13
N ASP A 83 -9.09 -28.11 -1.02
CA ASP A 83 -9.53 -29.51 -0.84
C ASP A 83 -8.81 -30.18 0.35
N ASP A 84 -7.60 -29.73 0.67
CA ASP A 84 -6.83 -30.10 1.86
C ASP A 84 -6.48 -28.83 2.67
N ALA A 85 -7.15 -28.69 3.82
CA ALA A 85 -6.94 -27.59 4.76
C ALA A 85 -5.82 -27.90 5.79
N SER A 86 -5.09 -29.01 5.61
CA SER A 86 -3.94 -29.32 6.45
C SER A 86 -2.87 -28.24 6.27
N PRO A 87 -2.40 -27.59 7.35
CA PRO A 87 -1.26 -26.70 7.26
C PRO A 87 -0.09 -27.46 6.63
N TRP A 88 0.58 -26.87 5.64
CA TRP A 88 1.86 -27.41 5.15
C TRP A 88 2.78 -27.63 6.35
N ASP A 89 3.42 -28.80 6.44
CA ASP A 89 4.31 -29.15 7.55
C ASP A 89 5.28 -28.00 7.80
N THR A 90 5.04 -27.24 8.87
CA THR A 90 6.02 -26.29 9.37
C THR A 90 7.17 -27.14 9.88
N CYS A 91 8.34 -27.06 9.23
CA CYS A 91 9.55 -27.70 9.75
C CYS A 91 9.64 -27.45 11.27
N PRO A 92 9.81 -28.51 12.08
CA PRO A 92 9.71 -28.40 13.53
C PRO A 92 10.74 -27.39 14.05
N ALA A 93 10.34 -26.67 15.09
CA ALA A 93 11.24 -25.77 15.83
C ALA A 93 12.52 -26.54 16.25
N PRO A 94 13.71 -25.92 16.21
CA PRO A 94 14.92 -26.60 16.59
C PRO A 94 14.83 -27.06 18.05
N VAL A 95 15.06 -28.35 18.24
CA VAL A 95 15.34 -29.00 19.51
C VAL A 95 16.47 -28.25 20.22
N ASP A 96 16.27 -28.03 21.52
CA ASP A 96 17.21 -27.39 22.44
C ASP A 96 18.58 -28.11 22.37
N PRO A 97 19.73 -27.42 22.15
CA PRO A 97 21.02 -28.08 21.97
C PRO A 97 21.64 -28.68 23.25
N SER A 98 20.88 -28.88 24.33
CA SER A 98 21.46 -29.22 25.65
C SER A 98 21.72 -30.71 25.87
N THR A 99 21.44 -31.61 24.92
CA THR A 99 21.81 -33.03 25.06
C THR A 99 22.28 -33.65 23.75
N GLY A 100 23.60 -33.82 23.59
CA GLY A 100 24.17 -34.66 22.53
C GLY A 100 25.62 -34.34 22.20
N ILE A 101 26.55 -34.84 23.03
CA ILE A 101 27.98 -34.85 22.72
C ILE A 101 28.22 -35.91 21.64
N GLY A 102 28.75 -35.51 20.48
CA GLY A 102 29.28 -36.39 19.44
C GLY A 102 30.41 -35.68 18.69
N PRO A 103 31.62 -36.28 18.55
CA PRO A 103 32.76 -35.61 17.95
C PRO A 103 32.81 -35.84 16.44
N GLY A 104 33.03 -34.78 15.64
CA GLY A 104 33.30 -34.95 14.21
C GLY A 104 33.22 -33.69 13.37
N THR A 105 34.37 -33.05 13.18
CA THR A 105 34.88 -32.45 11.92
C THR A 105 33.93 -31.68 10.97
N GLY A 106 34.30 -30.44 10.66
CA GLY A 106 34.19 -29.90 9.30
C GLY A 106 33.35 -28.63 9.15
N ALA A 107 33.96 -27.60 8.59
CA ALA A 107 33.38 -26.31 8.28
C ALA A 107 32.09 -26.42 7.42
N GLY A 108 30.97 -25.86 7.91
CA GLY A 108 29.71 -25.84 7.13
C GLY A 108 28.58 -24.97 7.68
N THR A 109 28.78 -24.20 8.76
CA THR A 109 27.65 -23.67 9.55
C THR A 109 27.07 -22.34 9.06
N THR A 110 27.68 -21.65 8.09
CA THR A 110 27.26 -20.27 7.73
C THR A 110 26.22 -20.20 6.60
N ILE A 111 26.05 -21.24 5.78
CA ILE A 111 25.17 -21.17 4.60
C ILE A 111 23.73 -21.57 4.93
N VAL A 112 23.51 -22.51 5.85
CA VAL A 112 22.18 -23.08 6.14
C VAL A 112 21.27 -22.12 6.95
N GLN A 113 21.84 -21.28 7.82
CA GLN A 113 21.07 -20.31 8.63
C GLN A 113 20.41 -19.21 7.76
N SER A 114 21.02 -18.86 6.64
CA SER A 114 20.53 -17.79 5.75
C SER A 114 19.26 -18.19 4.99
N GLN A 115 19.14 -19.47 4.62
CA GLN A 115 17.98 -20.00 3.89
C GLN A 115 16.79 -20.26 4.84
N GLN A 116 17.05 -20.72 6.07
CA GLN A 116 16.00 -20.97 7.06
C GLN A 116 15.37 -19.67 7.59
N GLN A 117 16.16 -18.61 7.82
CA GLN A 117 15.60 -17.29 8.13
C GLN A 117 14.81 -16.73 6.94
N GLN A 118 15.27 -16.91 5.70
CA GLN A 118 14.52 -16.47 4.51
C GLN A 118 13.20 -17.22 4.28
N GLN A 119 13.12 -18.51 4.63
CA GLN A 119 11.90 -19.31 4.55
C GLN A 119 10.91 -18.99 5.69
N GLN A 120 11.37 -18.75 6.92
CA GLN A 120 10.52 -18.24 8.01
C GLN A 120 9.91 -16.86 7.69
N LEU A 121 10.53 -16.10 6.80
CA LEU A 121 10.11 -14.76 6.40
C LEU A 121 9.02 -14.77 5.30
N LEU A 122 8.62 -15.91 4.74
CA LEU A 122 7.62 -16.01 3.65
C LEU A 122 6.29 -16.58 4.14
N LEU A 123 5.55 -15.76 4.88
CA LEU A 123 4.16 -16.04 5.29
C LEU A 123 3.17 -15.78 4.14
N GLY A 124 3.42 -16.39 2.97
CA GLY A 124 2.54 -16.38 1.80
C GLY A 124 1.24 -17.16 2.06
N ARG A 125 0.57 -17.66 1.01
CA ARG A 125 -0.64 -18.53 1.19
C ARG A 125 -0.29 -19.90 1.76
N ALA A 126 0.98 -20.33 1.68
CA ALA A 126 1.43 -21.61 2.24
C ALA A 126 1.26 -21.70 3.76
N ASN A 127 1.29 -20.59 4.49
CA ASN A 127 1.14 -20.59 5.95
C ASN A 127 -0.21 -20.00 6.36
N PHE A 128 -1.31 -20.46 5.75
CA PHE A 128 -2.66 -19.95 6.01
C PHE A 128 -3.10 -20.15 7.47
N SER A 129 -2.57 -21.17 8.15
CA SER A 129 -2.83 -21.44 9.58
C SER A 129 -2.28 -20.37 10.53
N GLN A 130 -1.28 -19.60 10.12
CA GLN A 130 -0.70 -18.53 10.93
C GLN A 130 -1.50 -17.24 10.77
N LEU A 131 -2.52 -17.04 11.60
CA LEU A 131 -3.38 -15.87 11.55
C LEU A 131 -2.75 -14.66 12.27
N GLY A 132 -3.15 -13.44 11.89
CA GLY A 132 -2.76 -12.21 12.59
C GLY A 132 -1.33 -11.72 12.33
N VAL A 133 -0.58 -12.34 11.41
CA VAL A 133 0.82 -11.99 11.10
C VAL A 133 0.95 -11.15 9.83
N VAL A 134 2.03 -10.36 9.71
CA VAL A 134 2.33 -9.60 8.49
C VAL A 134 2.74 -10.55 7.36
N ARG A 135 2.03 -10.45 6.23
CA ARG A 135 2.23 -11.33 5.08
C ARG A 135 2.93 -10.62 3.93
N ARG A 136 3.68 -11.38 3.14
CA ARG A 136 4.40 -10.92 1.94
C ARG A 136 3.82 -11.56 0.68
N LYS A 137 4.00 -10.88 -0.44
CA LYS A 137 3.76 -11.39 -1.79
C LYS A 137 5.07 -11.95 -2.36
N PRO A 138 5.04 -12.83 -3.37
CA PRO A 138 3.88 -13.55 -3.87
C PRO A 138 3.44 -14.61 -2.85
N ALA A 139 2.17 -14.95 -2.89
CA ALA A 139 1.64 -16.02 -2.06
C ALA A 139 1.85 -17.42 -2.68
N ARG A 140 2.57 -17.51 -3.80
CA ARG A 140 2.84 -18.75 -4.54
C ARG A 140 4.29 -19.19 -4.32
N GLY A 141 4.51 -20.49 -4.16
CA GLY A 141 5.85 -21.06 -3.93
C GLY A 141 6.77 -21.03 -5.14
N ASP A 142 6.21 -20.91 -6.35
CA ASP A 142 6.93 -20.86 -7.63
C ASP A 142 7.50 -19.48 -7.97
N ALA A 143 7.03 -18.43 -7.30
CA ALA A 143 7.33 -17.06 -7.65
C ALA A 143 8.43 -16.48 -6.73
N PRO A 144 9.37 -15.66 -7.27
CA PRO A 144 10.46 -15.10 -6.48
C PRO A 144 9.96 -14.31 -5.27
N PRO A 145 10.64 -14.42 -4.11
CA PRO A 145 10.21 -13.71 -2.90
C PRO A 145 10.24 -12.19 -3.11
N THR A 146 9.20 -11.50 -2.63
CA THR A 146 9.18 -10.02 -2.64
C THR A 146 9.02 -9.45 -1.23
N LEU A 147 9.38 -8.18 -1.08
CA LEU A 147 9.10 -7.40 0.12
C LEU A 147 7.74 -6.69 0.08
N SER A 148 6.94 -6.88 -0.98
CA SER A 148 5.61 -6.29 -1.04
C SER A 148 4.70 -6.97 -0.03
N LYS A 149 3.99 -6.18 0.77
CA LYS A 149 3.08 -6.67 1.80
C LYS A 149 1.71 -6.99 1.24
N SER A 150 0.97 -7.81 1.99
CA SER A 150 -0.43 -8.11 1.68
C SER A 150 -1.28 -6.83 1.64
N CYS A 151 -2.39 -6.88 0.94
CA CYS A 151 -3.27 -5.73 0.81
C CYS A 151 -4.03 -5.46 2.11
N SER A 152 -4.40 -6.52 2.84
CA SER A 152 -4.90 -6.42 4.22
C SER A 152 -3.95 -5.59 5.09
N ASP A 153 -2.65 -5.92 5.14
CA ASP A 153 -1.67 -5.20 5.97
C ASP A 153 -1.46 -3.75 5.50
N LYS A 154 -1.55 -3.50 4.19
CA LYS A 154 -1.47 -2.15 3.63
C LYS A 154 -2.66 -1.31 4.02
N LEU A 155 -3.88 -1.83 3.91
CA LEU A 155 -5.11 -1.13 4.32
C LEU A 155 -5.12 -0.90 5.84
N THR A 156 -4.68 -1.88 6.62
CA THR A 156 -4.46 -1.77 8.08
C THR A 156 -3.58 -0.55 8.41
N LEU A 157 -2.41 -0.42 7.75
CA LEU A 157 -1.54 0.75 7.92
C LEU A 157 -2.19 2.07 7.46
N LYS A 158 -3.11 2.02 6.50
CA LYS A 158 -3.80 3.21 5.95
C LYS A 158 -4.86 3.77 6.88
N GLN A 159 -5.40 2.97 7.80
CA GLN A 159 -6.27 3.46 8.89
C GLN A 159 -5.54 4.44 9.82
N CYS A 160 -4.20 4.39 9.89
CA CYS A 160 -3.41 5.32 10.70
C CYS A 160 -2.75 6.42 9.85
N THR A 161 -2.32 6.08 8.63
CA THR A 161 -1.46 6.97 7.80
C THR A 161 -2.20 7.69 6.69
N SER A 162 -3.53 7.59 6.62
CA SER A 162 -4.39 8.04 5.52
C SER A 162 -4.06 7.41 4.16
N LEU A 163 -5.01 7.51 3.22
CA LEU A 163 -4.87 7.07 1.83
C LEU A 163 -3.76 7.82 1.08
N LEU A 164 -3.34 8.99 1.55
CA LEU A 164 -2.29 9.78 0.90
C LEU A 164 -0.95 9.05 0.86
N SER A 165 -0.24 9.22 -0.24
CA SER A 165 1.16 8.86 -0.42
C SER A 165 2.04 9.90 0.27
N SER A 166 3.33 9.59 0.43
CA SER A 166 4.25 10.53 1.10
C SER A 166 4.35 11.87 0.38
N LEU A 167 4.33 11.91 -0.95
CA LEU A 167 4.35 13.17 -1.71
C LEU A 167 3.04 13.94 -1.53
N LEU A 168 1.90 13.28 -1.68
CA LEU A 168 0.61 13.96 -1.53
C LEU A 168 0.37 14.43 -0.09
N SER A 169 0.98 13.80 0.91
CA SER A 169 0.90 14.25 2.31
C SER A 169 1.66 15.56 2.56
N THR A 170 2.49 16.06 1.63
CA THR A 170 3.07 17.41 1.76
C THR A 170 2.17 18.48 1.14
N LEU A 171 1.18 18.09 0.34
CA LEU A 171 0.29 18.98 -0.41
C LEU A 171 -1.13 19.00 0.18
N VAL A 172 -1.63 17.84 0.60
CA VAL A 172 -3.00 17.64 1.07
C VAL A 172 -2.97 17.20 2.53
N SER A 173 -3.79 17.84 3.37
CA SER A 173 -3.96 17.44 4.76
C SER A 173 -4.48 16.00 4.86
N PRO A 174 -3.88 15.13 5.70
CA PRO A 174 -4.33 13.75 5.85
C PRO A 174 -5.66 13.63 6.62
N SER A 175 -6.09 14.69 7.30
CA SER A 175 -7.22 14.71 8.25
C SER A 175 -8.52 14.11 7.72
N ASN A 176 -8.88 14.32 6.45
CA ASN A 176 -10.08 13.74 5.86
C ASN A 176 -9.78 12.75 4.70
N ALA A 177 -8.57 12.20 4.65
CA ALA A 177 -8.14 11.28 3.61
C ALA A 177 -8.18 9.81 4.04
N TYR A 178 -9.22 9.40 4.77
CA TYR A 178 -9.40 8.05 5.30
C TYR A 178 -10.62 7.37 4.67
N LEU A 179 -10.58 6.04 4.59
CA LEU A 179 -11.76 5.29 4.20
C LEU A 179 -12.81 5.40 5.31
N ALA A 180 -14.06 5.63 4.91
CA ALA A 180 -15.22 5.48 5.77
C ALA A 180 -15.73 4.04 5.72
N THR A 181 -15.80 3.45 4.52
CA THR A 181 -16.22 2.05 4.35
C THR A 181 -15.36 1.28 3.34
N LEU A 182 -15.22 -0.02 3.60
CA LEU A 182 -14.70 -1.04 2.69
C LEU A 182 -15.86 -1.98 2.35
N ILE A 183 -16.33 -1.95 1.11
CA ILE A 183 -17.42 -2.79 0.62
C ILE A 183 -16.85 -4.05 -0.04
N LEU A 184 -17.31 -5.22 0.38
CA LEU A 184 -16.97 -6.52 -0.18
C LEU A 184 -18.23 -7.26 -0.64
N PRO A 185 -18.18 -8.13 -1.66
CA PRO A 185 -19.24 -9.10 -1.89
C PRO A 185 -19.46 -9.95 -0.63
N ALA A 186 -20.71 -10.29 -0.29
CA ALA A 186 -21.00 -11.13 0.87
C ALA A 186 -20.27 -12.48 0.83
N SER A 187 -20.15 -13.07 -0.37
CA SER A 187 -19.37 -14.31 -0.61
C SER A 187 -17.86 -14.16 -0.42
N GLN A 188 -17.36 -12.93 -0.32
CA GLN A 188 -15.95 -12.58 -0.18
C GLN A 188 -15.69 -11.86 1.16
N TYR A 189 -16.60 -12.00 2.12
CA TYR A 189 -16.46 -11.42 3.45
C TYR A 189 -16.24 -12.52 4.50
N SER A 190 -15.17 -12.35 5.28
CA SER A 190 -14.91 -13.12 6.50
C SER A 190 -14.98 -12.16 7.68
N ALA A 191 -16.00 -12.28 8.53
CA ALA A 191 -16.15 -11.43 9.71
C ALA A 191 -14.94 -11.55 10.65
N ALA A 192 -14.55 -12.79 10.98
CA ALA A 192 -13.39 -13.07 11.81
C ALA A 192 -12.08 -12.58 11.16
N GLY A 193 -11.94 -12.75 9.84
CA GLY A 193 -10.77 -12.32 9.09
C GLY A 193 -10.65 -10.79 9.06
N CYS A 194 -11.74 -10.08 8.79
CA CYS A 194 -11.76 -8.63 8.73
C CYS A 194 -11.55 -8.00 10.11
N GLN A 195 -12.24 -8.49 11.14
CA GLN A 195 -12.09 -8.05 12.54
C GLN A 195 -10.63 -8.17 12.98
N ARG A 196 -10.04 -9.36 12.80
CA ARG A 196 -8.64 -9.59 13.15
C ARG A 196 -7.71 -8.70 12.32
N ALA A 197 -7.95 -8.60 11.02
CA ALA A 197 -7.07 -7.87 10.12
C ALA A 197 -7.05 -6.36 10.40
N PHE A 198 -8.22 -5.74 10.59
CA PHE A 198 -8.38 -4.29 10.59
C PHE A 198 -8.60 -3.69 11.98
N ASP A 199 -9.10 -4.46 12.94
CA ASP A 199 -9.43 -3.96 14.27
C ASP A 199 -8.48 -4.53 15.33
N ASP A 200 -8.52 -5.84 15.60
CA ASP A 200 -7.83 -6.44 16.76
C ASP A 200 -6.32 -6.18 16.75
N ARG A 201 -5.70 -6.24 15.57
CA ARG A 201 -4.26 -5.97 15.41
C ARG A 201 -3.87 -4.54 15.76
N ILE A 202 -4.78 -3.58 15.64
CA ILE A 202 -4.51 -2.16 15.89
C ILE A 202 -5.07 -1.69 17.24
N ALA A 203 -6.25 -2.16 17.62
CA ALA A 203 -6.98 -1.72 18.80
C ALA A 203 -6.18 -1.92 20.09
N GLU A 204 -5.63 -3.13 20.29
CA GLU A 204 -4.82 -3.47 21.47
C GLU A 204 -3.58 -2.55 21.62
N PRO A 205 -2.71 -2.41 20.60
CA PRO A 205 -1.62 -1.44 20.64
C PRO A 205 -2.03 0.01 20.94
N LEU A 206 -3.15 0.48 20.37
CA LEU A 206 -3.60 1.86 20.54
C LEU A 206 -4.26 2.11 21.91
N LEU A 207 -4.89 1.09 22.50
CA LEU A 207 -5.46 1.14 23.85
C LEU A 207 -4.37 1.05 24.92
N ALA A 208 -3.39 0.16 24.74
CA ALA A 208 -2.26 0.00 25.65
C ALA A 208 -1.33 1.22 25.66
N ALA A 209 -1.36 2.00 24.58
CA ALA A 209 -0.58 3.20 24.44
C ALA A 209 -1.41 4.43 24.86
N ALA A 210 -0.94 5.17 25.86
CA ALA A 210 -1.36 6.56 26.10
C ALA A 210 -1.14 7.52 24.90
N HIS A 211 -0.74 6.97 23.73
CA HIS A 211 -0.44 7.64 22.47
C HIS A 211 -1.67 8.05 21.65
N HIS A 212 -2.90 7.75 22.09
CA HIS A 212 -4.08 8.35 21.48
C HIS A 212 -4.06 9.89 21.57
N ARG A 213 -3.33 10.45 22.55
CA ARG A 213 -3.01 11.89 22.70
C ARG A 213 -1.81 12.36 21.85
N VAL A 214 -0.88 11.47 21.51
CA VAL A 214 0.38 11.82 20.80
C VAL A 214 0.16 12.11 19.32
N TRP A 215 -0.95 11.65 18.72
CA TRP A 215 -1.28 11.95 17.32
C TRP A 215 -2.34 13.04 17.15
N SER A 216 -3.24 13.17 18.13
CA SER A 216 -4.34 14.14 18.12
C SER A 216 -3.87 15.56 18.45
N GLU A 217 -2.84 15.72 19.29
CA GLU A 217 -2.22 17.02 19.58
C GLU A 217 -0.82 17.07 18.92
N GLY A 218 -0.72 17.75 17.78
CA GLY A 218 0.56 17.99 17.09
C GLY A 218 1.00 16.92 16.07
N GLY A 219 0.23 15.85 15.86
CA GLY A 219 0.59 14.74 14.96
C GLY A 219 0.35 14.97 13.47
N GLY A 220 0.48 16.20 12.96
CA GLY A 220 0.38 16.50 11.53
C GLY A 220 -0.95 16.11 10.86
N GLY A 221 -2.03 15.97 11.64
CA GLY A 221 -3.36 15.57 11.17
C GLY A 221 -3.59 14.07 11.01
N TYR A 222 -2.67 13.22 11.46
CA TYR A 222 -2.84 11.77 11.45
C TYR A 222 -3.61 11.28 12.67
N ARG A 223 -4.47 10.28 12.48
CA ARG A 223 -5.16 9.54 13.54
C ARG A 223 -5.38 8.09 13.14
N PHE A 224 -5.75 7.26 14.10
CA PHE A 224 -6.48 6.04 13.80
C PHE A 224 -7.92 6.39 13.39
N SER A 225 -8.28 6.03 12.17
CA SER A 225 -9.61 6.17 11.60
C SER A 225 -10.03 4.79 11.10
N PRO A 226 -10.75 4.00 11.90
CA PRO A 226 -11.27 2.73 11.46
C PRO A 226 -12.29 2.94 10.34
N PHE A 227 -12.39 2.00 9.42
CA PHE A 227 -13.46 1.95 8.43
C PHE A 227 -14.42 0.80 8.74
N VAL A 228 -15.68 0.96 8.36
CA VAL A 228 -16.67 -0.10 8.47
C VAL A 228 -16.53 -1.04 7.27
N VAL A 229 -16.52 -2.36 7.52
CA VAL A 229 -16.63 -3.33 6.43
C VAL A 229 -18.10 -3.64 6.20
N GLU A 230 -18.59 -3.32 5.00
CA GLU A 230 -19.97 -3.59 4.58
C GLU A 230 -19.99 -4.65 3.49
N THR A 231 -21.10 -5.37 3.38
CA THR A 231 -21.31 -6.38 2.35
C THR A 231 -22.31 -5.94 1.30
N THR A 232 -22.15 -6.45 0.09
CA THR A 232 -23.13 -6.30 -0.99
C THR A 232 -23.44 -7.65 -1.63
N GLU A 233 -24.69 -7.81 -2.07
CA GLU A 233 -25.15 -8.96 -2.87
C GLU A 233 -25.11 -8.66 -4.38
N GLU A 234 -24.71 -7.43 -4.76
CA GLU A 234 -24.59 -7.02 -6.15
C GLU A 234 -23.57 -7.88 -6.89
N THR A 235 -24.03 -8.55 -7.94
CA THR A 235 -23.21 -9.47 -8.73
C THR A 235 -22.81 -8.84 -10.04
N PHE A 236 -21.52 -8.64 -10.24
CA PHE A 236 -20.98 -8.11 -11.49
C PHE A 236 -20.83 -9.21 -12.54
N ALA A 237 -21.18 -8.90 -13.79
CA ALA A 237 -21.13 -9.85 -14.92
C ALA A 237 -19.73 -10.47 -15.14
N PHE A 238 -18.67 -9.74 -14.79
CA PHE A 238 -17.27 -10.15 -14.92
C PHE A 238 -16.61 -10.51 -13.58
N SER A 239 -17.39 -10.68 -12.50
CA SER A 239 -16.88 -11.21 -11.23
C SER A 239 -16.32 -12.63 -11.43
N ARG A 240 -15.36 -13.02 -10.57
CA ARG A 240 -14.76 -14.36 -10.62
C ARG A 240 -15.82 -15.45 -10.55
N SER A 241 -16.78 -15.34 -9.64
CA SER A 241 -17.88 -16.29 -9.46
C SER A 241 -18.76 -16.38 -10.72
N ALA A 242 -19.16 -15.24 -11.29
CA ALA A 242 -19.98 -15.22 -12.50
C ALA A 242 -19.26 -15.82 -13.72
N VAL A 243 -17.97 -15.53 -13.89
CA VAL A 243 -17.17 -16.10 -14.99
C VAL A 243 -16.93 -17.59 -14.76
N ALA A 244 -16.65 -18.02 -13.53
CA ALA A 244 -16.50 -19.43 -13.17
C ALA A 244 -17.79 -20.22 -13.41
N GLY A 245 -18.96 -19.64 -13.12
CA GLY A 245 -20.26 -20.27 -13.41
C GLY A 245 -20.50 -20.49 -14.90
N ARG A 246 -20.02 -19.58 -15.77
CA ARG A 246 -20.18 -19.71 -17.23
C ARG A 246 -19.13 -20.60 -17.91
N ALA A 247 -17.87 -20.49 -17.48
CA ALA A 247 -16.74 -21.14 -18.15
C ALA A 247 -16.25 -22.42 -17.45
N GLY A 248 -16.63 -22.63 -16.19
CA GLY A 248 -16.07 -23.63 -15.28
C GLY A 248 -14.87 -23.07 -14.50
N ALA A 249 -14.83 -23.33 -13.19
CA ALA A 249 -13.80 -22.81 -12.28
C ALA A 249 -12.36 -23.23 -12.66
N SER A 250 -12.17 -24.42 -13.23
CA SER A 250 -10.87 -24.92 -13.68
C SER A 250 -10.36 -24.25 -14.97
N ARG A 251 -11.19 -23.44 -15.64
CA ARG A 251 -10.88 -22.78 -16.92
C ARG A 251 -10.65 -21.28 -16.79
N ILE A 252 -10.67 -20.74 -15.58
CA ILE A 252 -10.41 -19.31 -15.35
C ILE A 252 -8.99 -19.09 -14.80
N ALA A 253 -8.34 -18.04 -15.28
CA ALA A 253 -7.04 -17.61 -14.78
C ALA A 253 -7.05 -16.10 -14.51
N PRO A 254 -6.32 -15.62 -13.50
CA PRO A 254 -6.16 -14.18 -13.29
C PRO A 254 -5.42 -13.56 -14.48
N SER A 255 -5.90 -12.38 -14.91
CA SER A 255 -5.21 -11.60 -15.94
C SER A 255 -3.83 -11.14 -15.45
N ASN A 256 -2.85 -11.12 -16.35
CA ASN A 256 -1.54 -10.50 -16.10
C ASN A 256 -1.57 -8.97 -16.31
N LEU A 257 -2.70 -8.42 -16.77
CA LEU A 257 -2.95 -6.99 -16.93
C LEU A 257 -3.65 -6.43 -15.70
N ALA A 258 -3.36 -5.17 -15.38
CA ALA A 258 -4.16 -4.37 -14.46
C ALA A 258 -4.63 -3.10 -15.19
N ALA A 259 -5.86 -2.66 -14.96
CA ALA A 259 -6.39 -1.42 -15.53
C ALA A 259 -6.55 -0.37 -14.43
N ALA A 260 -6.26 0.88 -14.76
CA ALA A 260 -6.50 2.03 -13.90
C ALA A 260 -7.26 3.11 -14.66
N TRP A 261 -8.23 3.69 -13.98
CA TRP A 261 -9.03 4.79 -14.50
C TRP A 261 -9.29 5.84 -13.42
N THR A 262 -9.30 7.12 -13.77
CA THR A 262 -9.75 8.23 -12.89
C THR A 262 -10.65 9.19 -13.66
N GLY A 263 -11.59 9.82 -12.95
CA GLY A 263 -12.54 10.78 -13.55
C GLY A 263 -11.91 12.05 -14.14
N ASN A 264 -10.63 12.31 -13.88
CA ASN A 264 -9.87 13.43 -14.45
C ASN A 264 -8.74 12.99 -15.40
N GLY A 265 -8.88 11.82 -16.02
CA GLY A 265 -8.16 11.49 -17.26
C GLY A 265 -6.99 10.52 -17.14
N VAL A 266 -6.86 9.76 -16.04
CA VAL A 266 -6.02 8.54 -16.09
C VAL A 266 -6.82 7.45 -16.77
N GLU A 267 -6.26 6.83 -17.80
CA GLU A 267 -6.76 5.60 -18.43
C GLU A 267 -5.54 4.80 -18.88
N GLU A 268 -5.14 3.80 -18.09
CA GLU A 268 -3.90 3.06 -18.31
C GLU A 268 -4.11 1.56 -18.13
N THR A 269 -3.66 0.78 -19.11
CA THR A 269 -3.44 -0.66 -18.94
C THR A 269 -1.99 -0.89 -18.52
N ILE A 270 -1.78 -1.60 -17.42
CA ILE A 270 -0.50 -1.89 -16.81
C ILE A 270 -0.14 -3.35 -17.04
N LEU A 271 1.06 -3.59 -17.55
CA LEU A 271 1.67 -4.91 -17.71
C LEU A 271 3.10 -4.84 -17.17
N GLY A 272 3.48 -5.72 -16.25
CA GLY A 272 4.84 -5.70 -15.70
C GLY A 272 5.18 -4.42 -14.91
N GLY A 273 4.17 -3.62 -14.53
CA GLY A 273 4.33 -2.43 -13.68
C GLY A 273 4.56 -1.16 -14.46
N VAL A 274 4.47 -1.24 -15.78
CA VAL A 274 4.59 -0.13 -16.72
C VAL A 274 3.37 -0.11 -17.64
N VAL A 275 3.19 0.97 -18.39
CA VAL A 275 2.11 1.08 -19.36
C VAL A 275 2.29 0.02 -20.45
N GLN A 276 1.23 -0.73 -20.76
CA GLN A 276 1.26 -1.81 -21.74
C GLN A 276 1.75 -1.30 -23.10
N GLY A 277 2.62 -2.08 -23.75
CA GLY A 277 3.20 -1.73 -25.05
C GLY A 277 4.34 -0.70 -24.98
N ARG A 278 4.71 -0.21 -23.79
CA ARG A 278 5.86 0.68 -23.60
C ARG A 278 7.09 -0.07 -23.11
N LYS A 279 8.26 0.52 -23.36
CA LYS A 279 9.53 -0.03 -22.91
C LYS A 279 9.62 0.00 -21.37
N PRO A 280 9.90 -1.15 -20.71
CA PRO A 280 9.98 -1.19 -19.26
C PRO A 280 11.08 -0.30 -18.69
N PHE A 281 10.84 0.23 -17.48
CA PHE A 281 11.79 0.99 -16.65
C PHE A 281 12.32 2.30 -17.26
N GLU A 282 11.75 2.76 -18.37
CA GLU A 282 11.98 4.09 -18.92
C GLU A 282 10.86 5.06 -18.50
N GLU A 283 11.20 6.35 -18.38
CA GLU A 283 10.24 7.40 -18.00
C GLU A 283 9.05 7.46 -18.98
N LYS A 284 9.29 7.31 -20.28
CA LYS A 284 8.24 7.30 -21.33
C LYS A 284 7.28 6.10 -21.22
N GLY A 285 7.70 5.03 -20.55
CA GLY A 285 6.86 3.85 -20.29
C GLY A 285 6.28 3.82 -18.88
N ALA A 286 6.66 4.77 -18.03
CA ALA A 286 6.18 4.83 -16.66
C ALA A 286 4.70 5.20 -16.64
N SER A 287 3.94 4.51 -15.80
CA SER A 287 2.55 4.90 -15.49
C SER A 287 2.53 6.30 -14.85
N ARG A 288 1.49 7.09 -15.10
CA ARG A 288 1.24 8.38 -14.41
C ARG A 288 1.15 8.21 -12.89
N MET A 289 0.81 7.02 -12.43
CA MET A 289 0.76 6.65 -11.02
C MET A 289 2.10 6.11 -10.50
N SER A 290 3.17 6.05 -11.30
CA SER A 290 4.51 5.64 -10.87
C SER A 290 5.09 6.62 -9.86
N ARG A 291 6.09 6.20 -9.07
CA ARG A 291 6.71 7.09 -8.08
C ARG A 291 7.41 8.27 -8.76
N ARG A 292 8.03 8.04 -9.91
CA ARG A 292 8.75 9.08 -10.65
C ARG A 292 7.80 10.13 -11.21
N LEU A 293 6.75 9.73 -11.91
CA LEU A 293 5.81 10.70 -12.50
C LEU A 293 5.01 11.45 -11.43
N LEU A 294 4.64 10.80 -10.32
CA LEU A 294 4.05 11.51 -9.17
C LEU A 294 5.03 12.53 -8.57
N PHE A 295 6.33 12.21 -8.50
CA PHE A 295 7.32 13.14 -7.96
C PHE A 295 7.56 14.34 -8.86
N ILE A 296 7.69 14.13 -10.18
CA ILE A 296 7.79 15.22 -11.17
C ILE A 296 6.56 16.12 -11.07
N SER A 297 5.37 15.51 -11.06
CA SER A 297 4.09 16.20 -11.01
C SER A 297 3.91 17.02 -9.73
N ALA A 298 4.22 16.45 -8.56
CA ALA A 298 4.13 17.12 -7.26
C ALA A 298 5.14 18.27 -7.13
N ARG A 299 6.39 18.08 -7.59
CA ARG A 299 7.40 19.15 -7.57
C ARG A 299 7.04 20.30 -8.50
N GLY A 300 6.47 20.00 -9.67
CA GLY A 300 5.95 21.02 -10.59
C GLY A 300 4.91 21.90 -9.91
N LEU A 301 3.88 21.30 -9.31
CA LEU A 301 2.87 22.04 -8.56
C LEU A 301 3.47 22.84 -7.40
N ALA A 302 4.38 22.24 -6.63
CA ALA A 302 4.96 22.89 -5.45
C ALA A 302 5.78 24.15 -5.76
N HIS A 303 6.33 24.25 -6.97
CA HIS A 303 7.02 25.45 -7.44
C HIS A 303 6.06 26.63 -7.67
N ASP A 304 4.81 26.33 -8.05
CA ASP A 304 3.82 27.35 -8.41
C ASP A 304 2.97 27.79 -7.20
N LEU A 305 3.07 27.09 -6.07
CA LEU A 305 2.34 27.42 -4.85
C LEU A 305 2.89 28.67 -4.15
N VAL A 306 2.07 29.71 -4.05
CA VAL A 306 2.37 30.92 -3.26
C VAL A 306 2.05 30.66 -1.77
N GLY A 307 2.93 31.12 -0.88
CA GLY A 307 2.73 31.05 0.57
C GLY A 307 3.00 29.68 1.22
N HIS A 308 3.55 28.73 0.46
CA HIS A 308 3.85 27.37 0.94
C HIS A 308 5.29 26.94 0.59
N ASP A 309 6.25 27.85 0.78
CA ASP A 309 7.66 27.66 0.41
C ASP A 309 8.26 26.41 1.05
N HIS A 310 7.83 26.04 2.26
CA HIS A 310 8.26 24.80 2.93
C HIS A 310 7.96 23.54 2.12
N VAL A 311 6.85 23.52 1.38
CA VAL A 311 6.49 22.41 0.48
C VAL A 311 7.42 22.38 -0.74
N GLY A 312 7.69 23.55 -1.31
CA GLY A 312 8.65 23.73 -2.40
C GLY A 312 10.04 23.24 -2.02
N VAL A 313 10.54 23.60 -0.83
CA VAL A 313 11.82 23.14 -0.29
C VAL A 313 11.84 21.62 -0.13
N ALA A 314 10.80 21.03 0.47
CA ALA A 314 10.73 19.59 0.67
C ALA A 314 10.74 18.81 -0.67
N LEU A 315 9.98 19.25 -1.66
CA LEU A 315 9.84 18.58 -2.96
C LEU A 315 10.95 18.91 -3.96
N SER A 316 11.76 19.94 -3.70
CA SER A 316 12.98 20.27 -4.47
C SER A 316 14.19 19.42 -4.08
N SER A 317 14.02 18.49 -3.13
CA SER A 317 15.06 17.53 -2.71
C SER A 317 15.68 16.75 -3.88
N ASP A 318 16.98 16.47 -3.79
CA ASP A 318 17.74 15.81 -4.86
C ASP A 318 17.24 14.41 -5.23
N THR A 319 16.71 13.67 -4.24
CA THR A 319 16.22 12.31 -4.43
C THR A 319 14.82 12.15 -3.89
N TYR A 320 14.08 11.17 -4.42
CA TYR A 320 12.77 10.79 -3.89
C TYR A 320 12.84 10.36 -2.42
N GLN A 321 13.96 9.78 -1.98
CA GLN A 321 14.16 9.42 -0.59
C GLN A 321 14.35 10.66 0.30
N HIS A 322 15.14 11.64 -0.12
CA HIS A 322 15.29 12.91 0.61
C HIS A 322 13.96 13.66 0.73
N ALA A 323 13.15 13.71 -0.33
CA ALA A 323 11.81 14.30 -0.26
C ALA A 323 10.93 13.61 0.80
N LYS A 324 11.02 12.27 0.91
CA LYS A 324 10.33 11.47 1.93
C LYS A 324 10.86 11.64 3.34
N ASP A 325 12.10 12.10 3.48
CA ASP A 325 12.78 12.31 4.75
C ASP A 325 12.65 13.76 5.25
N SER A 326 12.01 14.65 4.48
CA SER A 326 11.67 16.02 4.88
C SER A 326 10.91 16.11 6.20
N ASP A 327 11.05 17.23 6.91
CA ASP A 327 10.42 17.43 8.21
C ASP A 327 8.89 17.47 8.14
N LEU A 328 8.32 17.88 7.01
CA LEU A 328 6.87 17.82 6.74
C LEU A 328 6.29 16.42 6.86
N LEU A 329 7.12 15.38 6.72
CA LEU A 329 6.72 13.99 6.79
C LEU A 329 7.18 13.30 8.08
N ALA A 330 7.71 14.05 9.07
CA ALA A 330 8.18 13.52 10.34
C ALA A 330 7.06 12.77 11.09
N ASP A 331 5.87 13.35 11.22
CA ASP A 331 4.71 12.70 11.83
C ASP A 331 4.31 11.43 11.08
N ARG A 332 4.26 11.50 9.76
CA ARG A 332 3.96 10.34 8.92
C ARG A 332 4.95 9.20 9.18
N ARG A 333 6.24 9.51 9.31
CA ARG A 333 7.29 8.52 9.62
C ARG A 333 7.09 7.95 11.02
N ARG A 334 6.83 8.79 12.03
CA ARG A 334 6.53 8.37 13.41
C ARG A 334 5.35 7.39 13.46
N VAL A 335 4.21 7.75 12.86
CA VAL A 335 3.00 6.90 12.80
C VAL A 335 3.31 5.56 12.11
N LYS A 336 4.00 5.59 10.96
CA LYS A 336 4.36 4.37 10.23
C LYS A 336 5.25 3.45 11.04
N ASP A 337 6.24 4.01 11.73
CA ASP A 337 7.23 3.21 12.44
C ASP A 337 6.65 2.64 13.73
N TYR A 338 5.80 3.41 14.43
CA TYR A 338 4.99 2.90 15.54
C TYR A 338 4.11 1.71 15.10
N ILE A 339 3.26 1.89 14.09
CA ILE A 339 2.32 0.82 13.66
C ILE A 339 3.06 -0.43 13.18
N ARG A 340 4.23 -0.30 12.55
CA ARG A 340 5.06 -1.45 12.15
C ARG A 340 5.68 -2.20 13.32
N GLN A 341 5.96 -1.52 14.42
CA GLN A 341 6.56 -2.13 15.61
C GLN A 341 5.48 -2.69 16.54
N SER A 342 4.30 -2.09 16.57
CA SER A 342 3.25 -2.44 17.52
C SER A 342 2.23 -3.42 16.93
N ALA A 343 1.53 -3.02 15.86
CA ALA A 343 0.41 -3.76 15.24
C ALA A 343 0.83 -4.68 14.08
N LEU A 344 1.80 -4.26 13.27
CA LEU A 344 2.27 -4.96 12.07
C LEU A 344 3.68 -5.52 12.28
N ARG A 345 3.85 -6.27 13.38
CA ARG A 345 5.14 -6.89 13.75
C ARG A 345 5.67 -7.79 12.62
N GLY A 346 6.97 -7.72 12.36
CA GLY A 346 7.60 -8.43 11.25
C GLY A 346 7.54 -7.69 9.89
N TRP A 347 7.06 -6.43 9.86
CA TRP A 347 7.11 -5.60 8.66
C TRP A 347 8.56 -5.25 8.26
N VAL A 348 9.15 -6.07 7.38
CA VAL A 348 10.41 -5.73 6.70
C VAL A 348 10.17 -4.60 5.69
N ARG A 349 10.85 -3.45 5.87
CA ARG A 349 10.76 -2.29 4.96
C ARG A 349 11.49 -2.56 3.66
N ASN A 350 10.83 -2.30 2.52
CA ASN A 350 11.52 -2.19 1.24
C ASN A 350 12.21 -0.82 1.15
N ARG A 351 13.54 -0.80 1.19
CA ARG A 351 14.37 0.42 1.01
C ARG A 351 14.81 0.64 -0.44
N GLY A 352 14.53 -0.31 -1.34
CA GLY A 352 14.93 -0.24 -2.74
C GLY A 352 14.18 0.83 -3.54
N ASP A 353 14.78 1.20 -4.67
CA ASP A 353 14.16 2.02 -5.73
C ASP A 353 13.59 3.35 -5.22
N SER A 354 14.27 3.98 -4.26
CA SER A 354 13.89 5.29 -3.70
C SER A 354 15.00 6.34 -3.82
N SER A 355 16.22 5.95 -4.17
CA SER A 355 17.38 6.84 -4.32
C SER A 355 17.44 7.59 -5.65
N PHE A 356 16.41 7.46 -6.50
CA PHE A 356 16.39 8.10 -7.81
C PHE A 356 16.16 9.61 -7.72
N SER A 357 16.76 10.33 -8.66
CA SER A 357 16.58 11.77 -8.87
C SER A 357 15.69 12.05 -10.09
N ILE A 358 15.08 13.23 -10.11
CA ILE A 358 14.30 13.73 -11.25
C ILE A 358 14.94 15.02 -11.81
N PRO A 359 15.03 15.20 -13.14
CA PRO A 359 15.77 16.32 -13.74
C PRO A 359 15.30 17.66 -13.21
N LYS A 360 16.19 18.59 -12.85
CA LYS A 360 15.81 19.91 -12.29
C LYS A 360 14.94 20.73 -13.25
N THR A 361 15.05 20.48 -14.55
CA THR A 361 14.31 21.13 -15.64
C THR A 361 13.07 20.35 -16.12
N ALA A 362 12.61 19.32 -15.40
CA ALA A 362 11.35 18.65 -15.72
C ALA A 362 10.14 19.53 -15.30
N GLN A 363 10.10 20.75 -15.82
CA GLN A 363 8.97 21.66 -15.79
C GLN A 363 8.15 21.36 -17.04
N THR A 364 6.87 21.02 -16.86
CA THR A 364 5.84 20.95 -17.91
C THR A 364 6.17 20.12 -19.17
N ARG A 365 5.89 18.81 -19.09
CA ARG A 365 5.61 17.97 -20.28
C ARG A 365 4.40 17.07 -19.99
N GLU A 366 3.25 17.67 -19.72
CA GLU A 366 1.95 17.00 -19.85
C GLU A 366 1.14 17.87 -20.83
N SER A 367 1.10 17.43 -22.09
CA SER A 367 0.17 17.87 -23.13
C SER A 367 -0.58 16.64 -23.61
#